data_AF-A0A946TU67-F1
#
_entry.id   AF-A0A946TU67-F1
#
_cell.length_a   1.000
_cell.length_b   1.000
_cell.length_c   1.000
_cell.angle_alpha   90.00
_cell.angle_beta   90.00
_cell.angle_gamma   90.00
#
_symmetry.space_group_name_H-M   'P 1'
#
loop_
_entity.id
_entity.type
_entity.pdbx_description
1 polymer ?
#
loop_
_entity_poly.entity_id
_entity_poly.type
_entity_poly.pdbx_seq_one_letter_code
_entity_poly.pdbx_strand_id
1 'polypeptide(L)'
;MFFDQIKEVEQSIKQLQKDLIAIGEGVDGHYDQLDDIAAHVIALEAIMIEVMKKTEIDVDAVKAWIVAATEGSTGQKGGSTKAQIIVENLISGEPAPEKRD
;
A
#
# COMPACT_ATOMS: atom_id res chain seq x y z
N MET A 1 9.18 38.28 32.63
CA MET A 1 8.41 38.40 31.36
C MET A 1 9.23 37.97 30.15
N PHE A 2 10.25 38.72 29.70
CA PHE A 2 11.02 38.34 28.49
C PHE A 2 11.80 37.01 28.64
N PHE A 3 12.46 36.81 29.78
CA PHE A 3 13.17 35.55 30.06
C PHE A 3 12.25 34.35 30.29
N ASP A 4 11.01 34.57 30.72
CA ASP A 4 10.02 33.50 30.89
C ASP A 4 9.50 33.03 29.54
N GLN A 5 9.26 33.97 28.61
CA GLN A 5 8.91 33.67 27.21
C GLN A 5 10.03 32.91 26.50
N ILE A 6 11.30 33.26 26.71
CA ILE A 6 12.43 32.50 26.14
C ILE A 6 12.44 31.06 26.67
N LYS A 7 12.17 30.86 27.96
CA LYS A 7 12.09 29.51 28.55
C LYS A 7 10.92 28.70 27.99
N GLU A 8 9.77 29.32 27.78
CA GLU A 8 8.61 28.65 27.16
C GLU A 8 8.91 28.25 25.70
N VAL A 9 9.57 29.12 24.93
CA VAL A 9 10.00 28.80 23.57
C VAL A 9 11.03 27.67 23.57
N GLU A 10 12.00 27.69 24.48
CA GLU A 10 13.00 26.62 24.61
C GLU A 10 12.35 25.28 24.94
N GLN A 11 11.37 25.26 25.84
CA GLN A 11 10.58 24.06 26.16
C GLN A 11 9.80 23.56 24.95
N SER A 12 9.20 24.48 24.20
CA SER A 12 8.43 24.14 22.99
C SER A 12 9.32 23.54 21.90
N ILE A 13 10.53 24.09 21.69
CA ILE A 13 11.52 23.55 20.75
C ILE A 13 11.99 22.17 21.20
N LYS A 14 12.26 21.97 22.50
CA LYS A 14 12.63 20.65 23.04
C LYS A 14 11.52 19.62 22.88
N GLN A 15 10.26 20.04 23.00
CA GLN A 15 9.12 19.15 22.78
C GLN A 15 8.99 18.79 21.30
N LEU A 16 9.07 19.78 20.39
CA LEU A 16 9.08 19.54 18.94
C LEU A 16 10.20 18.59 18.53
N GLN A 17 11.39 18.72 19.11
CA GLN A 17 12.49 17.79 18.85
C GLN A 17 12.15 16.35 19.25
N LYS A 18 11.53 16.14 20.42
CA LYS A 18 11.11 14.80 20.86
C LYS A 18 10.04 14.23 19.96
N ASP A 19 9.06 15.05 19.57
CA ASP A 19 7.98 14.62 18.69
C ASP A 19 8.53 14.21 17.31
N LEU A 20 9.49 14.97 16.77
CA LEU A 20 10.17 14.62 15.52
C LEU A 20 10.97 13.31 15.59
N ILE A 21 11.64 13.04 16.72
CA ILE A 21 12.34 11.76 16.94
C ILE A 21 11.33 10.61 16.99
N ALA A 22 10.24 10.76 17.74
CA ALA A 22 9.20 9.74 17.84
C ALA A 22 8.51 9.47 16.49
N ILE A 23 8.32 10.50 15.66
CA ILE A 23 7.84 10.35 14.28
C ILE A 23 8.86 9.55 13.45
N GLY A 24 10.15 9.85 13.55
CA GLY A 24 11.21 9.10 12.86
C GLY A 24 11.19 7.62 13.23
N GLU A 25 11.17 7.30 14.53
CA GLU A 25 11.10 5.92 15.03
C GLU A 25 9.81 5.21 14.57
N GLY A 26 8.67 5.92 14.53
CA GLY A 26 7.41 5.39 14.04
C GLY A 26 7.43 5.10 12.53
N VAL A 27 8.08 5.96 11.74
CA VAL A 27 8.27 5.77 10.30
C VAL A 27 9.14 4.56 10.02
N ASP A 28 10.25 4.38 10.76
CA ASP A 28 11.11 3.21 10.61
C ASP A 28 10.36 1.90 10.91
N GLY A 29 9.57 1.87 12.00
CA GLY A 29 8.71 0.71 12.30
C GLY A 29 7.64 0.43 11.24
N HIS A 30 7.15 1.47 10.55
CA HIS A 30 6.25 1.29 9.42
C HIS A 30 6.94 0.74 8.17
N TYR A 31 8.23 1.03 7.96
CA TYR A 31 8.99 0.44 6.85
C TYR A 31 9.14 -1.08 7.03
N ASP A 32 9.47 -1.54 8.24
CA ASP A 32 9.55 -2.98 8.54
C ASP A 32 8.19 -3.67 8.31
N GLN A 33 7.10 -3.03 8.72
CA GLN A 33 5.75 -3.53 8.47
C GLN A 33 5.40 -3.58 6.97
N LEU A 34 5.87 -2.60 6.18
CA LEU A 34 5.66 -2.59 4.73
C LEU A 34 6.45 -3.71 4.04
N ASP A 35 7.66 -4.01 4.53
CA ASP A 35 8.46 -5.14 4.04
C ASP A 35 7.77 -6.48 4.35
N ASP A 36 7.28 -6.66 5.58
CA ASP A 36 6.49 -7.82 5.96
C ASP A 36 5.23 -7.97 5.09
N ILE A 37 4.51 -6.87 4.82
CA ILE A 37 3.34 -6.88 3.94
C ILE A 37 3.74 -7.28 2.52
N ALA A 38 4.83 -6.73 1.99
CA ALA A 38 5.32 -7.08 0.66
C ALA A 38 5.65 -8.57 0.56
N ALA A 39 6.33 -9.14 1.56
CA ALA A 39 6.61 -10.57 1.63
C ALA A 39 5.34 -11.43 1.62
N HIS A 40 4.32 -11.05 2.40
CA HIS A 40 3.03 -11.75 2.41
C HIS A 40 2.32 -11.66 1.05
N VAL A 41 2.33 -10.50 0.39
CA VAL A 41 1.73 -10.32 -0.93
C VAL A 41 2.41 -11.22 -1.96
N ILE A 42 3.74 -11.28 -1.97
CA ILE A 42 4.51 -12.16 -2.87
C ILE A 42 4.18 -13.64 -2.61
N ALA A 43 4.06 -14.04 -1.34
CA ALA A 43 3.71 -15.41 -0.98
C ALA A 43 2.29 -15.79 -1.47
N LEU A 44 1.32 -14.88 -1.29
CA LEU A 44 -0.04 -15.06 -1.80
C LEU A 44 -0.07 -15.13 -3.33
N GLU A 45 0.69 -14.28 -4.01
CA GLU A 45 0.82 -14.28 -5.46
C GLU A 45 1.38 -15.61 -5.97
N ALA A 46 2.45 -16.13 -5.35
CA ALA A 46 3.03 -17.42 -5.72
C ALA A 46 2.05 -18.58 -5.56
N ILE A 47 1.30 -18.61 -4.45
CA ILE A 47 0.25 -19.62 -4.22
C ILE A 47 -0.83 -19.49 -5.29
N MET A 48 -1.31 -18.28 -5.54
CA MET A 48 -2.37 -18.05 -6.51
C MET A 48 -1.96 -18.47 -7.91
N ILE A 49 -0.77 -18.11 -8.39
CA ILE A 49 -0.25 -18.53 -9.69
C ILE A 49 -0.26 -20.06 -9.83
N GLU A 50 0.14 -20.80 -8.79
CA GLU A 50 0.15 -22.26 -8.83
C GLU A 50 -1.27 -22.87 -8.83
N VAL A 51 -2.23 -22.22 -8.19
CA VAL A 51 -3.66 -22.58 -8.29
C VAL A 51 -4.19 -22.31 -9.69
N MET A 52 -3.88 -21.14 -10.27
CA MET A 52 -4.31 -20.74 -11.61
C MET A 52 -3.82 -21.69 -12.71
N LYS A 53 -2.63 -22.29 -12.55
CA LYS A 53 -2.15 -23.34 -13.49
C LYS A 53 -3.02 -24.60 -13.52
N LYS A 54 -3.79 -24.85 -12.46
CA LYS A 54 -4.58 -26.08 -12.27
C LYS A 54 -6.08 -25.84 -12.38
N THR A 55 -6.50 -24.59 -12.54
CA THR A 55 -7.91 -24.19 -12.49
C THR A 55 -8.19 -23.21 -13.62
N GLU A 56 -9.23 -23.48 -14.40
CA GLU A 56 -9.68 -22.57 -15.44
C GLU A 56 -10.29 -21.30 -14.83
N ILE A 57 -9.90 -20.15 -15.35
CA ILE A 57 -10.37 -18.84 -14.87
C ILE A 57 -11.16 -18.14 -15.97
N ASP A 58 -12.37 -17.74 -15.63
CA ASP A 58 -13.16 -16.82 -16.44
C ASP A 58 -12.66 -15.38 -16.23
N VAL A 59 -11.79 -14.95 -17.13
CA VAL A 59 -11.15 -13.63 -17.10
C VAL A 59 -12.18 -12.50 -17.16
N ASP A 60 -13.24 -12.67 -17.92
CA ASP A 60 -14.26 -11.64 -18.10
C ASP A 60 -15.11 -11.49 -16.83
N ALA A 61 -15.43 -12.59 -16.15
CA ALA A 61 -16.08 -12.58 -14.85
C ALA A 61 -15.21 -11.87 -13.78
N VAL A 62 -13.90 -12.12 -13.78
CA VAL A 62 -12.97 -11.44 -12.84
C VAL A 62 -12.95 -9.93 -13.11
N LYS A 63 -12.84 -9.49 -14.37
CA LYS A 63 -12.85 -8.06 -14.72
C LYS A 63 -14.18 -7.40 -14.35
N ALA A 64 -15.30 -8.05 -14.63
CA ALA A 64 -16.63 -7.55 -14.26
C ALA A 64 -16.79 -7.42 -12.73
N TRP A 65 -16.26 -8.40 -11.99
CA TRP A 65 -16.26 -8.34 -10.54
C TRP A 65 -15.43 -7.16 -10.01
N ILE A 66 -14.23 -6.91 -10.56
CA ILE A 66 -13.40 -5.76 -10.15
C ILE A 66 -14.15 -4.45 -10.35
N VAL A 67 -14.79 -4.26 -11.50
CA VAL A 67 -15.59 -3.06 -11.78
C VAL A 67 -16.67 -2.90 -10.72
N ALA A 68 -17.49 -3.92 -10.50
CA ALA A 68 -18.59 -3.88 -9.53
C ALA A 68 -18.11 -3.63 -8.09
N ALA A 69 -16.99 -4.24 -7.70
CA ALA A 69 -16.43 -4.12 -6.35
C ALA A 69 -15.80 -2.75 -6.09
N THR A 70 -15.32 -2.05 -7.13
CA THR A 70 -14.50 -0.84 -6.96
C THR A 70 -15.15 0.44 -7.46
N GLU A 71 -16.15 0.38 -8.35
CA GLU A 71 -16.83 1.56 -8.91
C GLU A 71 -17.45 2.45 -7.84
N GLY A 72 -18.06 1.86 -6.80
CA GLY A 72 -18.63 2.61 -5.67
C GLY A 72 -17.57 3.26 -4.77
N SER A 73 -16.41 2.62 -4.58
CA SER A 73 -15.36 3.11 -3.69
C SER A 73 -14.40 4.09 -4.36
N THR A 74 -14.19 3.97 -5.67
CA THR A 74 -13.30 4.87 -6.42
C THR A 74 -14.04 6.10 -6.95
N GLY A 75 -15.37 6.04 -7.06
CA GLY A 75 -16.18 7.09 -7.71
C GLY A 75 -15.91 7.21 -9.21
N GLN A 76 -15.21 6.24 -9.81
CA GLN A 76 -14.85 6.21 -11.22
C GLN A 76 -15.72 5.19 -11.95
N LYS A 77 -16.38 5.64 -13.01
CA LYS A 77 -17.17 4.77 -13.88
C LYS A 77 -16.26 3.72 -14.50
N GLY A 78 -16.57 2.44 -14.28
CA GLY A 78 -15.70 1.33 -14.69
C GLY A 78 -14.66 0.88 -13.63
N GLY A 79 -14.72 1.39 -12.40
CA GLY A 79 -13.92 0.89 -11.27
C GLY A 79 -12.43 1.20 -11.32
N SER A 80 -11.63 0.41 -10.61
CA SER A 80 -10.18 0.60 -10.46
C SER A 80 -9.42 0.07 -11.69
N THR A 81 -8.92 0.98 -12.53
CA THR A 81 -8.05 0.63 -13.67
C THR A 81 -6.76 -0.06 -13.21
N LYS A 82 -6.21 0.32 -12.05
CA LYS A 82 -5.00 -0.33 -11.50
C LYS A 82 -5.25 -1.79 -11.14
N ALA A 83 -6.40 -2.10 -10.54
CA ALA A 83 -6.74 -3.48 -10.20
C ALA A 83 -6.94 -4.33 -11.45
N GLN A 84 -7.51 -3.76 -12.51
CA GLN A 84 -7.65 -4.44 -13.81
C GLN A 84 -6.30 -4.76 -14.44
N ILE A 85 -5.34 -3.83 -14.43
CA ILE A 85 -3.96 -4.05 -14.93
C ILE A 85 -3.26 -5.16 -14.13
N ILE A 86 -3.38 -5.14 -12.79
CA ILE A 86 -2.76 -6.16 -11.93
C ILE A 86 -3.32 -7.55 -12.27
N VAL A 87 -4.63 -7.67 -12.46
CA VAL A 87 -5.25 -8.95 -12.84
C VAL A 87 -4.79 -9.43 -14.21
N GLU A 88 -4.62 -8.54 -15.19
CA GLU A 88 -4.08 -8.90 -16.50
C GLU A 88 -2.65 -9.46 -16.41
N ASN A 89 -1.80 -8.87 -15.57
CA ASN A 89 -0.44 -9.36 -15.34
C ASN A 89 -0.43 -10.74 -14.66
N LEU A 90 -1.27 -10.92 -13.63
CA LEU A 90 -1.40 -12.20 -12.92
C LEU A 90 -1.90 -13.32 -13.84
N ILE A 91 -2.85 -13.03 -14.72
CA ILE A 91 -3.36 -14.01 -15.72
C ILE A 91 -2.28 -14.35 -16.74
N SER A 92 -1.47 -13.37 -17.13
CA SER A 92 -0.36 -13.57 -18.08
C SER A 92 0.85 -14.27 -17.45
N GLY A 93 0.86 -14.44 -16.12
CA GLY A 93 1.99 -14.97 -15.37
C GLY A 93 3.19 -14.03 -15.32
N GLU A 94 2.96 -12.75 -15.62
CA GLU A 94 3.97 -11.70 -15.50
C GLU A 94 3.95 -11.14 -14.07
N PRO A 95 5.11 -10.96 -13.43
CA PRO A 95 5.15 -10.37 -12.09
C PRO A 95 4.56 -8.96 -12.12
N ALA A 96 3.97 -8.54 -11.00
CA ALA A 96 3.47 -7.18 -10.86
C ALA A 96 4.53 -6.14 -11.29
N PRO A 97 4.15 -5.08 -12.02
CA PRO A 97 5.10 -4.13 -12.57
C PRO A 97 5.88 -3.49 -11.43
N GLU A 98 7.20 -3.65 -11.44
CA GLU A 98 8.08 -2.94 -10.52
C GLU A 98 7.82 -1.45 -10.66
N LYS A 99 7.57 -0.79 -9.54
CA LYS A 99 7.53 0.66 -9.47
C LYS A 99 8.91 1.16 -9.94
N ARG A 100 8.97 1.77 -11.12
CA ARG A 100 10.16 2.53 -11.53
C ARG A 100 10.13 3.84 -10.76
N ASP A 101 11.06 4.00 -9.83
CA ASP A 101 11.33 5.24 -9.12
C ASP A 101 11.72 6.38 -10.07
#